data_AF-R4YTE2-F1
#
_entry.id   AF-R4YTE2-F1
#
_cell.length_a   1.000
_cell.length_b   1.000
_cell.length_c   1.000
_cell.angle_alpha   90.00
_cell.angle_beta   90.00
_cell.angle_gamma   90.00
#
_symmetry.space_group_name_H-M   'P 1'
#
loop_
_entity.id
_entity.type
_entity.pdbx_description
1 polymer ?
#
loop_
_entity_poly.entity_id
_entity_poly.type
_entity_poly.pdbx_seq_one_letter_code
_entity_poly.pdbx_strand_id
1 'polypeptide(L)' 'MSTSLSLEGKRGIVLGIANRHSIAYGIAEVLSEQGAELCITYLNEKSKPFVASLAEKLTTKLFLPCDVSKPDELE' A
#
# COMPACT_ATOMS: atom_id res chain seq x y z
N MET A 1 -3.03 3.58 -26.64
CA MET A 1 -3.15 2.12 -26.42
C MET A 1 -3.41 1.92 -24.94
N SER A 2 -4.65 1.63 -24.54
CA SER A 2 -4.95 1.23 -23.16
C SER A 2 -4.92 -0.29 -23.12
N THR A 3 -3.76 -0.85 -22.78
CA THR A 3 -3.72 -2.21 -22.23
C THR A 3 -4.09 -2.08 -20.77
N SER A 4 -5.38 -2.04 -20.45
CA SER A 4 -5.85 -2.15 -19.07
C SER A 4 -5.48 -3.54 -18.59
N LEU A 5 -4.42 -3.65 -17.80
CA LEU A 5 -4.05 -4.90 -17.15
C LEU A 5 -4.95 -5.05 -15.93
N SER A 6 -5.97 -5.92 -16.02
CA SER A 6 -6.78 -6.26 -14.85
C SER A 6 -5.92 -6.99 -13.82
N LEU A 7 -5.99 -6.53 -12.58
CA LEU A 7 -5.36 -7.14 -11.40
C LEU A 7 -6.41 -7.71 -10.44
N GLU A 8 -7.64 -7.91 -10.90
CA GLU A 8 -8.70 -8.49 -10.11
C GLU A 8 -8.29 -9.88 -9.57
N GLY A 9 -8.56 -10.10 -8.28
CA GLY A 9 -8.17 -11.32 -7.57
C GLY A 9 -6.67 -11.44 -7.28
N LYS A 10 -5.82 -10.49 -7.71
CA LYS A 10 -4.41 -10.44 -7.32
C LYS A 10 -4.23 -9.72 -6.00
N ARG A 11 -3.26 -10.19 -5.22
CA ARG A 11 -2.89 -9.65 -3.92
C ARG A 11 -1.46 -9.11 -3.97
N GLY A 12 -1.25 -7.94 -3.38
CA GLY A 12 0.07 -7.31 -3.32
C GLY A 12 0.31 -6.60 -2.00
N ILE A 13 1.56 -6.45 -1.63
CA ILE A 13 2.00 -5.62 -0.51
C ILE A 13 2.70 -4.37 -1.06
N VAL A 14 2.36 -3.20 -0.52
CA VAL A 14 3.02 -1.94 -0.85
C VAL A 14 3.63 -1.36 0.42
N LEU A 15 4.96 -1.32 0.44
CA LEU A 15 5.74 -0.67 1.49
C LEU A 15 6.22 0.71 1.02
N GLY A 16 6.49 1.59 1.97
CA GLY A 16 7.11 2.90 1.68
C GLY A 16 6.12 4.03 1.32
N ILE A 17 4.83 3.87 1.64
CA ILE A 17 3.88 4.98 1.60
C ILE A 17 4.14 5.88 2.81
N ALA A 18 4.50 7.14 2.57
CA ALA A 18 4.68 8.14 3.61
C ALA A 18 3.62 9.25 3.53
N ASN A 19 3.23 9.63 2.31
CA ASN A 19 2.22 10.65 2.04
C ASN A 19 1.70 10.52 0.60
N ARG A 20 0.75 11.39 0.20
CA ARG A 20 0.12 11.39 -1.13
C ARG A 20 1.09 11.59 -2.30
N HIS A 21 2.29 12.11 -2.05
CA HIS A 21 3.31 12.37 -3.08
C HIS A 21 4.34 11.24 -3.18
N SER A 22 4.22 10.19 -2.37
CA SER A 22 5.08 9.00 -2.46
C SER A 22 4.89 8.28 -3.80
N ILE A 23 5.98 7.83 -4.42
CA ILE A 23 5.93 6.95 -5.61
C ILE A 23 5.12 5.69 -5.29
N ALA A 24 5.32 5.12 -4.10
CA ALA A 24 4.59 3.96 -3.62
C ALA A 24 3.06 4.19 -3.57
N TYR A 25 2.62 5.41 -3.23
CA TYR A 25 1.20 5.72 -3.20
C TYR A 25 0.60 5.79 -4.61
N GLY A 26 1.29 6.45 -5.55
CA GLY A 26 0.85 6.48 -6.95
C GLY A 26 0.79 5.08 -7.58
N ILE A 27 1.71 4.19 -7.23
CA ILE A 27 1.63 2.77 -7.62
C ILE A 27 0.40 2.11 -6.98
N ALA A 28 0.20 2.27 -5.67
CA ALA A 28 -0.93 1.68 -4.96
C ALA A 28 -2.29 2.14 -5.51
N GLU A 29 -2.42 3.41 -5.90
CA GLU A 29 -3.63 3.94 -6.56
C GLU A 29 -3.91 3.19 -7.86
N VAL A 30 -2.95 3.12 -8.78
CA VAL A 30 -3.14 2.42 -10.06
C VAL A 30 -3.42 0.93 -9.85
N LEU A 31 -2.72 0.26 -8.93
CA LEU A 31 -2.98 -1.15 -8.64
C LEU A 31 -4.40 -1.38 -8.09
N SER A 32 -4.83 -0.51 -7.16
CA SER A 32 -6.17 -0.53 -6.57
C SER A 32 -7.26 -0.27 -7.63
N GLU A 33 -7.04 0.69 -8.53
CA GLU A 33 -7.94 1.00 -9.66
C GLU A 33 -8.07 -0.18 -10.64
N GLN A 34 -7.02 -0.97 -10.81
CA GLN A 34 -7.06 -2.20 -11.61
C GLN A 34 -7.63 -3.42 -10.84
N GLY A 35 -8.14 -3.24 -9.62
CA GLY A 35 -8.84 -4.26 -8.85
C GLY A 35 -7.95 -5.16 -7.98
N ALA A 36 -6.69 -4.77 -7.73
CA ALA A 36 -5.83 -5.51 -6.81
C ALA A 36 -6.29 -5.35 -5.35
N GLU A 37 -6.17 -6.41 -4.56
CA GLU A 37 -6.29 -6.36 -3.10
C GLU A 37 -4.93 -6.03 -2.49
N LEU A 38 -4.83 -4.92 -1.74
CA LEU A 38 -3.55 -4.44 -1.23
C LEU A 38 -3.39 -4.65 0.28
N CYS A 39 -2.18 -5.00 0.70
CA CYS A 39 -1.67 -4.80 2.04
C CYS A 39 -0.82 -3.52 2.04
N ILE A 40 -1.17 -2.56 2.87
CA ILE A 40 -0.42 -1.31 3.02
C ILE A 40 0.30 -1.32 4.36
N THR A 41 1.59 -0.97 4.38
CA THR A 41 2.35 -0.88 5.63
C THR A 41 2.65 0.56 6.04
N TYR A 42 2.89 0.76 7.34
CA TYR A 42 3.40 2.00 7.91
C TYR A 42 4.63 1.71 8.78
N LEU A 43 5.57 2.66 8.87
CA LEU A 43 6.84 2.43 9.55
C LEU A 43 6.69 2.31 11.08
N ASN A 44 5.86 3.16 11.67
CA ASN A 44 5.61 3.23 13.12
C ASN A 44 4.34 4.06 13.42
N GLU A 45 3.91 4.09 14.68
CA GLU A 45 2.70 4.81 15.10
C GLU A 45 2.69 6.31 14.76
N LYS A 46 3.85 6.96 14.62
CA LYS A 46 3.91 8.37 14.18
C LYS A 46 3.53 8.51 12.71
N SER A 47 3.92 7.56 11.86
CA SER A 47 3.59 7.55 10.44
C SER A 47 2.16 7.10 10.14
N LYS A 48 1.61 6.23 11.01
CA LYS A 48 0.29 5.61 10.85
C LYS A 48 -0.85 6.54 10.46
N PRO A 49 -1.12 7.69 11.12
CA PRO A 49 -2.25 8.54 10.75
C PRO A 49 -2.14 9.10 9.32
N PHE A 50 -0.91 9.38 8.86
CA PHE A 50 -0.68 9.87 7.50
C PHE A 50 -0.97 8.78 6.47
N VAL A 51 -0.51 7.56 6.72
CA VAL A 51 -0.72 6.42 5.81
C VAL A 51 -2.16 5.92 5.86
N ALA A 52 -2.80 5.90 7.04
CA ALA A 52 -4.18 5.43 7.22
C ALA A 52 -5.17 6.23 6.35
N SER A 53 -5.04 7.56 6.35
CA SER A 53 -5.88 8.45 5.52
C SER A 53 -5.77 8.21 4.01
N LEU A 54 -4.68 7.58 3.58
CA LEU A 54 -4.42 7.21 2.19
C LEU A 54 -4.89 5.78 1.91
N ALA A 55 -4.61 4.85 2.83
CA ALA A 55 -5.04 3.45 2.74
C ALA A 55 -6.58 3.31 2.70
N GLU A 56 -7.31 4.18 3.37
CA GLU A 56 -8.78 4.26 3.33
C GLU A 56 -9.34 4.55 1.93
N LYS A 57 -8.55 5.17 1.05
CA LYS A 57 -8.93 5.50 -0.33
C LYS A 57 -8.60 4.37 -1.32
N LEU A 58 -7.90 3.34 -0.86
CA LEU A 58 -7.45 2.20 -1.65
C LEU A 58 -8.24 0.95 -1.27
N THR A 59 -8.24 -0.07 -2.13
CA THR A 59 -8.78 -1.40 -1.84
C THR A 59 -7.83 -2.18 -0.90
N THR A 60 -7.68 -1.65 0.31
CA THR A 60 -6.77 -2.18 1.33
C THR A 60 -7.46 -3.27 2.14
N LYS A 61 -6.89 -4.49 2.15
CA LYS A 61 -7.37 -5.61 3.00
C LYS A 61 -6.63 -5.70 4.33
N LEU A 62 -5.37 -5.27 4.35
CA LEU A 62 -4.51 -5.33 5.52
C LEU A 62 -3.75 -4.00 5.68
N PHE A 63 -3.68 -3.51 6.91
CA PHE A 63 -2.95 -2.30 7.26
C PHE A 63 -2.11 -2.57 8.51
N LEU A 64 -0.80 -2.73 8.34
CA LEU A 64 0.11 -3.29 9.36
C LEU A 64 1.38 -2.45 9.53
N PRO A 65 1.99 -2.43 10.73
CA PRO A 65 3.32 -1.85 10.89
C PRO A 65 4.36 -2.73 10.19
N CYS A 66 5.38 -2.13 9.58
CA CYS A 66 6.56 -2.83 9.08
C CYS A 66 7.75 -1.87 8.96
N ASP A 67 8.73 -2.05 9.85
CA ASP A 67 10.05 -1.44 9.81
C ASP A 67 11.06 -2.43 9.21
N VAL A 68 11.41 -2.21 7.94
CA VAL A 68 12.36 -3.07 7.19
C VAL A 68 13.77 -3.11 7.80
N SER A 69 14.11 -2.21 8.72
CA SER A 69 15.38 -2.27 9.46
C SER A 69 15.39 -3.33 10.56
N LYS A 70 14.23 -3.87 10.91
CA LYS A 70 14.06 -4.92 11.90
C LYS A 70 13.66 -6.22 11.21
N PRO A 71 14.54 -7.23 11.15
CA PRO A 71 14.25 -8.51 10.51
C PRO A 71 12.96 -9.17 11.00
N ASP A 72 12.69 -9.09 12.31
CA ASP A 72 11.49 -9.68 12.93
C ASP A 72 10.17 -9.08 12.42
N GLU A 73 10.18 -7.88 11.81
CA GLU A 73 8.99 -7.26 11.22
C GLU A 73 8.80 -7.62 9.72
N LEU A 74 9.68 -8.44 9.15
CA LEU A 74 9.61 -8.97 7.77
C LEU A 74 9.20 -10.44 7.68
N GLU A 75 9.16 -11.16 8.81
CA GLU A 75 8.86 -12.60 8.90
C GLU A 75 7.37 -12.92 9.11
#